data_AF-A0A7X7ME75-F1
#
_entry.id   AF-A0A7X7ME75-F1
#
_cell.length_a   1.000
_cell.length_b   1.000
_cell.length_c   1.000
_cell.angle_alpha   90.00
_cell.angle_beta   90.00
_cell.angle_gamma   90.00
#
_symmetry.space_group_name_H-M   'P 1'
#
loop_
_entity.id
_entity.type
_entity.pdbx_description
1 polymer ?
#
loop_
_entity_poly.entity_id
_entity_poly.type
_entity_poly.pdbx_seq_one_letter_code
_entity_poly.pdbx_strand_id
1 'polypeptide(L)'
;MKSHKATRNPMTGIRLLLALGAAALLAASCVTNPITGQQQFSMVGKSQLLALAREAVPSQFAADYGTATDAQANTYVTQIGRRLVATLTPADVVFPDMPFSFQVVNAVYVNAYAFPDGTIAITRGMLAELENEAQLAAVLGHEIAHVNCGHTASAMSKSMVYGALLAGAQGYLAHRESKYTDLAGLAGQIGGAVVLASYSRDQERQADQGGMLYMVRAGYDPRGMVDLTRLLVRLGNANPSALEQLFATHPMSAERLQSAEARARSQYAGQNAGVVNQDAFLSATAGIRKNKEAFKQFAKAETQLANRQFAAARATVQAGLGLAPDDTVGLLLLAQASQQAGDNSVARAAATRALQLNPAAIRAHGVLAQAALIDRDYDTALQHLNTFGRQVPGDLNTLFCRGLAYDGLGRRGEAAVLYNAYLQRAGTQSSEGQFALGRLQQFAQ
;
A
#
# COMPACT_ATOMS: atom_id res chain seq x y z
N MET A 1 36.90 -23.38 -58.69
CA MET A 1 37.00 -23.55 -57.22
C MET A 1 37.24 -22.19 -56.56
N LYS A 2 36.19 -21.56 -56.00
CA LYS A 2 36.33 -20.48 -55.02
C LYS A 2 35.39 -20.82 -53.86
N SER A 3 35.99 -21.21 -52.74
CA SER A 3 35.29 -21.49 -51.49
C SER A 3 34.78 -20.17 -50.90
N HIS A 4 33.47 -19.95 -50.92
CA HIS A 4 32.85 -18.91 -50.10
C HIS A 4 32.76 -19.42 -48.66
N LYS A 5 33.70 -18.98 -47.81
CA LYS A 5 33.56 -19.11 -46.35
C LYS A 5 32.40 -18.20 -45.92
N ALA A 6 31.31 -18.81 -45.46
CA ALA A 6 30.23 -18.10 -44.80
C ALA A 6 30.78 -17.41 -43.54
N THR A 7 30.82 -16.08 -43.56
CA THR A 7 31.14 -15.26 -42.39
C THR A 7 29.96 -15.35 -41.42
N ARG A 8 30.11 -16.14 -40.35
CA ARG A 8 29.15 -16.16 -39.25
C ARG A 8 29.09 -14.76 -38.65
N ASN A 9 27.93 -14.10 -38.77
CA ASN A 9 27.71 -12.77 -38.23
C ASN A 9 27.75 -12.85 -36.67
N PRO A 10 28.75 -12.26 -36.00
CA PRO A 10 28.95 -12.44 -34.56
C PRO A 10 27.77 -11.88 -33.73
N MET A 11 27.01 -10.95 -34.30
CA MET A 11 25.81 -10.39 -33.66
C MET A 11 24.68 -11.41 -33.49
N THR A 12 24.56 -12.41 -34.37
CA THR A 12 23.52 -13.45 -34.26
C THR A 12 23.83 -14.42 -33.12
N GLY A 13 25.11 -14.72 -32.88
CA GLY A 13 25.56 -15.55 -31.76
C GLY A 13 25.35 -14.88 -30.41
N ILE A 14 25.66 -13.59 -30.30
CA ILE A 14 25.44 -12.80 -29.07
C ILE A 14 23.95 -12.64 -28.77
N ARG A 15 23.10 -12.38 -29.77
CA ARG A 15 21.64 -12.30 -29.60
C ARG A 15 21.04 -13.63 -29.17
N LEU A 16 21.51 -14.75 -29.72
CA LEU A 16 21.07 -16.09 -29.33
C LEU A 16 21.52 -16.44 -27.90
N LEU A 17 22.75 -16.08 -27.51
CA LEU A 17 23.25 -16.27 -26.15
C LEU A 17 22.53 -15.39 -25.12
N LEU A 18 22.20 -14.14 -25.47
CA LEU A 18 21.37 -13.27 -24.63
C LEU A 18 19.94 -13.79 -24.51
N ALA A 19 19.35 -14.31 -25.58
CA ALA A 19 18.02 -14.92 -25.56
C ALA A 19 18.00 -16.22 -24.74
N LEU A 20 19.03 -17.07 -24.87
CA LEU A 20 19.19 -18.29 -24.06
C LEU A 20 19.47 -17.97 -22.60
N GLY A 21 20.27 -16.94 -22.32
CA GLY A 21 20.53 -16.45 -20.95
C GLY A 21 19.28 -15.87 -20.29
N ALA A 22 18.50 -15.07 -21.02
CA ALA A 22 17.21 -14.56 -20.56
C ALA A 22 16.19 -15.70 -20.33
N ALA A 23 16.14 -16.70 -21.22
CA ALA A 23 15.27 -17.87 -21.05
C ALA A 23 15.68 -18.73 -19.83
N ALA A 24 16.98 -18.88 -19.57
CA ALA A 24 17.49 -19.59 -18.39
C ALA A 24 17.20 -18.85 -17.08
N LEU A 25 17.31 -17.52 -17.07
CA LEU A 25 16.94 -16.66 -15.93
C LEU A 25 15.43 -16.70 -15.65
N LEU A 26 14.59 -16.73 -16.69
CA LEU A 26 13.15 -16.87 -16.56
C LEU A 26 12.75 -18.26 -16.03
N ALA A 27 13.45 -19.33 -16.46
CA ALA A 27 13.19 -20.68 -15.98
C ALA A 27 13.58 -20.91 -14.50
N ALA A 28 14.57 -20.17 -13.98
CA ALA A 28 14.99 -20.22 -12.58
C ALA A 28 14.14 -19.35 -11.63
N SER A 29 13.12 -18.65 -12.16
CA SER A 29 12.34 -17.63 -11.44
C SER A 29 10.91 -18.07 -11.13
N CYS A 30 10.72 -19.34 -10.76
CA CYS A 30 9.41 -19.88 -10.38
C CYS A 30 9.41 -20.39 -8.94
N VAL A 31 8.29 -20.18 -8.25
CA VAL A 31 7.98 -20.76 -6.93
C VAL A 31 6.73 -21.63 -7.05
N THR A 32 6.70 -22.73 -6.29
CA THR A 32 5.55 -23.63 -6.26
C THR A 32 4.55 -23.16 -5.21
N ASN A 33 3.31 -22.92 -5.62
CA ASN A 33 2.21 -22.61 -4.72
C ASN A 33 1.92 -23.83 -3.80
N PRO A 34 1.99 -23.69 -2.47
CA PRO A 34 1.86 -24.80 -1.53
C PRO A 34 0.43 -25.35 -1.42
N ILE A 35 -0.59 -24.56 -1.79
CA ILE A 35 -2.01 -24.94 -1.71
C ILE A 35 -2.46 -25.78 -2.91
N THR A 36 -1.91 -25.49 -4.10
CA THR A 36 -2.36 -26.10 -5.37
C THR A 36 -1.27 -26.84 -6.14
N GLY A 37 0.00 -26.67 -5.79
CA GLY A 37 1.15 -27.21 -6.52
C GLY A 37 1.48 -26.48 -7.82
N GLN A 38 0.76 -25.41 -8.16
CA GLN A 38 0.98 -24.66 -9.41
C GLN A 38 2.24 -23.80 -9.35
N GLN A 39 2.92 -23.65 -10.49
CA GLN A 39 4.10 -22.79 -10.61
C GLN A 39 3.70 -21.33 -10.77
N GLN A 40 4.46 -20.44 -10.14
CA GLN A 40 4.26 -19.01 -10.20
C GLN A 40 5.58 -18.26 -10.39
N PHE A 41 5.58 -17.26 -11.25
CA PHE A 41 6.74 -16.40 -11.47
C PHE A 41 7.09 -15.58 -10.23
N SER A 42 8.32 -15.71 -9.75
CA SER A 42 8.96 -14.92 -8.70
C SER A 42 10.47 -14.85 -8.96
N MET A 43 10.98 -13.64 -9.18
CA MET A 43 12.42 -13.38 -9.38
C MET A 43 13.13 -12.93 -8.10
N VAL A 44 12.37 -12.70 -7.03
CA VAL A 44 12.87 -12.07 -5.81
C VAL A 44 13.01 -13.08 -4.69
N GLY A 45 14.15 -13.05 -4.01
CA GLY A 45 14.41 -13.87 -2.83
C GLY A 45 13.90 -13.21 -1.54
N LYS A 46 13.75 -13.99 -0.47
CA LYS A 46 13.25 -13.51 0.84
C LYS A 46 13.96 -12.24 1.33
N SER A 47 15.29 -12.17 1.27
CA SER A 47 16.05 -11.00 1.74
C SER A 47 15.70 -9.71 0.97
N GLN A 48 15.45 -9.81 -0.33
CA GLN A 48 15.03 -8.69 -1.17
C GLN A 48 13.60 -8.26 -0.86
N LEU A 49 12.71 -9.23 -0.59
CA LEU A 49 11.34 -8.94 -0.14
C LEU A 49 11.32 -8.14 1.16
N LEU A 50 12.11 -8.56 2.15
CA LEU A 50 12.26 -7.84 3.42
C LEU A 50 12.83 -6.43 3.22
N ALA A 51 13.79 -6.27 2.30
CA ALA A 51 14.38 -4.96 2.02
C ALA A 51 13.37 -4.00 1.37
N LEU A 52 12.60 -4.46 0.37
CA LEU A 52 11.60 -3.60 -0.27
C LEU A 52 10.46 -3.23 0.68
N ALA A 53 10.00 -4.18 1.51
CA ALA A 53 8.94 -3.90 2.45
C ALA A 53 9.30 -2.78 3.44
N ARG A 54 10.58 -2.65 3.84
CA ARG A 54 11.05 -1.54 4.68
C ARG A 54 10.83 -0.16 4.06
N GLU A 55 10.77 -0.06 2.73
CA GLU A 55 10.47 1.18 2.02
C GLU A 55 8.97 1.35 1.74
N ALA A 56 8.28 0.27 1.36
CA ALA A 56 6.88 0.29 0.97
C ALA A 56 5.92 0.48 2.16
N VAL A 57 6.17 -0.20 3.28
CA VAL A 57 5.28 -0.21 4.46
C VAL A 57 5.08 1.20 5.04
N PRO A 58 6.13 1.99 5.35
CA PRO A 58 5.95 3.33 5.92
C PRO A 58 5.19 4.27 4.97
N SER A 59 5.46 4.19 3.67
CA SER A 59 4.79 5.02 2.66
C SER A 59 3.30 4.71 2.58
N GLN A 60 2.93 3.44 2.50
CA GLN A 60 1.52 3.03 2.48
C GLN A 60 0.83 3.35 3.82
N PHE A 61 1.47 3.10 4.97
CA PHE A 61 0.86 3.44 6.25
C PHE A 61 0.66 4.95 6.39
N ALA A 62 1.61 5.76 5.93
CA ALA A 62 1.40 7.20 5.83
C ALA A 62 0.25 7.55 4.88
N ALA A 63 0.04 6.77 3.81
CA ALA A 63 -1.10 6.93 2.92
C ALA A 63 -2.44 6.66 3.64
N ASP A 64 -2.45 5.68 4.54
CA ASP A 64 -3.60 5.26 5.35
C ASP A 64 -3.71 6.02 6.68
N TYR A 65 -3.15 7.22 6.76
CA TYR A 65 -3.18 8.10 7.96
C TYR A 65 -2.51 7.49 9.20
N GLY A 66 -1.57 6.59 8.99
CA GLY A 66 -0.81 5.90 10.03
C GLY A 66 -1.57 4.73 10.64
N THR A 67 -0.98 4.19 11.70
CA THR A 67 -1.57 3.09 12.47
C THR A 67 -2.70 3.59 13.37
N ALA A 68 -3.73 2.77 13.56
CA ALA A 68 -4.80 3.08 14.49
C ALA A 68 -4.31 3.02 15.94
N THR A 69 -4.76 3.96 16.77
CA THR A 69 -4.38 4.07 18.18
C THR A 69 -5.24 3.21 19.12
N ASP A 70 -6.26 2.52 18.60
CA ASP A 70 -7.14 1.64 19.38
C ASP A 70 -6.38 0.38 19.83
N ALA A 71 -5.88 0.39 21.06
CA ALA A 71 -5.05 -0.69 21.61
C ALA A 71 -5.81 -2.02 21.72
N GLN A 72 -7.12 -1.98 21.95
CA GLN A 72 -7.95 -3.19 22.07
C GLN A 72 -8.11 -3.85 20.70
N ALA A 73 -8.46 -3.08 19.68
CA ALA A 73 -8.59 -3.59 18.31
C ALA A 73 -7.24 -4.12 17.78
N ASN A 74 -6.14 -3.38 18.00
CA ASN A 74 -4.80 -3.82 17.60
C ASN A 74 -4.38 -5.13 18.27
N THR A 75 -4.58 -5.22 19.59
CA THR A 75 -4.26 -6.44 20.35
C THR A 75 -5.06 -7.62 19.83
N TYR A 76 -6.36 -7.43 19.61
CA TYR A 76 -7.26 -8.46 19.15
C TYR A 76 -6.89 -8.95 17.74
N VAL A 77 -6.73 -8.04 16.77
CA VAL A 77 -6.28 -8.37 15.40
C VAL A 77 -4.94 -9.13 15.42
N THR A 78 -3.99 -8.68 16.25
CA THR A 78 -2.69 -9.36 16.43
C THR A 78 -2.85 -10.77 16.97
N GLN A 79 -3.71 -10.97 17.98
CA GLN A 79 -3.95 -12.29 18.56
C GLN A 79 -4.56 -13.27 17.55
N ILE A 80 -5.57 -12.83 16.78
CA ILE A 80 -6.19 -13.66 15.75
C ILE A 80 -5.19 -14.01 14.64
N GLY A 81 -4.44 -13.01 14.14
CA GLY A 81 -3.41 -13.22 13.13
C GLY A 81 -2.32 -14.19 13.59
N ARG A 82 -1.83 -14.04 14.83
CA ARG A 82 -0.85 -14.95 15.42
C ARG A 82 -1.40 -16.37 15.61
N ARG A 83 -2.68 -16.52 16.00
CA ARG A 83 -3.33 -17.83 16.10
C ARG A 83 -3.34 -18.55 14.74
N LEU A 84 -3.63 -17.83 13.65
CA LEU A 84 -3.60 -18.40 12.29
C LEU A 84 -2.19 -18.82 11.87
N VAL A 85 -1.20 -17.94 12.07
CA VAL A 85 0.22 -18.22 11.75
C VAL A 85 0.75 -19.44 12.51
N ALA A 86 0.31 -19.65 13.75
CA ALA A 86 0.72 -20.82 14.55
C ALA A 86 0.25 -22.18 13.98
N THR A 87 -0.67 -22.18 13.00
CA THR A 87 -1.16 -23.41 12.35
C THR A 87 -0.41 -23.79 11.07
N LEU A 88 0.53 -22.94 10.64
CA LEU A 88 1.31 -23.15 9.43
C LEU A 88 2.31 -24.27 9.63
N THR A 89 2.47 -25.09 8.60
CA THR A 89 3.48 -26.14 8.51
C THR A 89 4.52 -25.79 7.43
N PRO A 90 5.69 -26.45 7.39
CA PRO A 90 6.67 -26.23 6.34
C PRO A 90 6.13 -26.46 4.91
N ALA A 91 5.08 -27.28 4.76
CA ALA A 91 4.44 -27.54 3.48
C ALA A 91 3.52 -26.39 3.01
N ASP A 92 3.16 -25.47 3.90
CA ASP A 92 2.21 -24.39 3.60
C ASP A 92 2.90 -23.09 3.13
N VAL A 93 4.24 -23.02 3.07
CA VAL A 93 4.97 -21.75 2.90
C VAL A 93 5.98 -21.81 1.76
N VAL A 94 5.97 -20.79 0.89
CA VAL A 94 7.03 -20.58 -0.13
C VAL A 94 8.33 -20.09 0.50
N PHE A 95 8.23 -19.20 1.49
CA PHE A 95 9.37 -18.60 2.18
C PHE A 95 9.31 -18.95 3.67
N PRO A 96 10.19 -19.86 4.15
CA PRO A 96 10.23 -20.23 5.57
C PRO A 96 10.51 -19.04 6.48
N ASP A 97 10.03 -19.11 7.73
CA ASP A 97 10.29 -18.14 8.80
C ASP A 97 9.95 -16.69 8.42
N MET A 98 8.83 -16.46 7.70
CA MET A 98 8.38 -15.11 7.37
C MET A 98 7.95 -14.36 8.65
N PRO A 99 8.44 -13.13 8.90
CA PRO A 99 8.19 -12.41 10.15
C PRO A 99 6.82 -11.73 10.15
N PHE A 100 5.74 -12.53 10.12
CA PHE A 100 4.37 -12.00 10.09
C PHE A 100 4.14 -10.95 11.18
N SER A 101 3.50 -9.84 10.79
CA SER A 101 3.07 -8.78 11.69
C SER A 101 1.68 -8.31 11.29
N PHE A 102 0.90 -7.80 12.24
CA PHE A 102 -0.51 -7.44 12.00
C PHE A 102 -0.77 -6.04 12.54
N GLN A 103 -1.41 -5.19 11.75
CA GLN A 103 -1.62 -3.81 12.12
C GLN A 103 -2.98 -3.31 11.65
N VAL A 104 -3.70 -2.62 12.55
CA VAL A 104 -4.87 -1.83 12.16
C VAL A 104 -4.39 -0.47 11.66
N VAL A 105 -4.87 -0.02 10.49
CA VAL A 105 -4.54 1.30 9.92
C VAL A 105 -5.76 2.24 9.95
N ASN A 106 -5.51 3.55 9.95
CA ASN A 106 -6.54 4.58 10.10
C ASN A 106 -7.40 4.80 8.84
N ALA A 107 -7.07 4.16 7.73
CA ALA A 107 -7.89 4.20 6.52
C ALA A 107 -9.37 3.86 6.79
N VAL A 108 -10.26 4.68 6.21
CA VAL A 108 -11.72 4.58 6.38
C VAL A 108 -12.39 3.76 5.28
N TYR A 109 -11.71 3.54 4.16
CA TYR A 109 -12.17 2.63 3.11
C TYR A 109 -12.08 1.17 3.57
N VAL A 110 -12.88 0.29 2.98
CA VAL A 110 -12.91 -1.14 3.32
C VAL A 110 -11.76 -1.85 2.61
N ASN A 111 -10.73 -2.33 3.33
CA ASN A 111 -9.67 -3.13 2.74
C ASN A 111 -8.87 -3.93 3.81
N ALA A 112 -8.11 -4.91 3.33
CA ALA A 112 -6.98 -5.53 4.01
C ALA A 112 -5.94 -5.90 2.95
N TYR A 113 -4.66 -5.93 3.31
CA TYR A 113 -3.59 -6.23 2.35
C TYR A 113 -2.34 -6.75 3.06
N ALA A 114 -1.55 -7.53 2.33
CA ALA A 114 -0.27 -8.05 2.77
C ALA A 114 0.92 -7.46 2.01
N PHE A 115 2.00 -7.19 2.73
CA PHE A 115 3.32 -6.91 2.17
C PHE A 115 4.14 -8.20 2.01
N PRO A 116 5.17 -8.18 1.14
CA PRO A 116 6.02 -9.35 0.93
C PRO A 116 6.82 -9.82 2.16
N ASP A 117 6.98 -8.99 3.19
CA ASP A 117 7.65 -9.36 4.45
C ASP A 117 6.74 -10.05 5.47
N GLY A 118 5.46 -10.25 5.14
CA GLY A 118 4.46 -10.79 6.05
C GLY A 118 3.77 -9.74 6.93
N THR A 119 4.04 -8.44 6.71
CA THR A 119 3.23 -7.38 7.33
C THR A 119 1.84 -7.39 6.71
N ILE A 120 0.81 -7.58 7.53
CA ILE A 120 -0.60 -7.57 7.13
C ILE A 120 -1.28 -6.38 7.79
N ALA A 121 -1.91 -5.55 6.97
CA ALA A 121 -2.70 -4.41 7.41
C ALA A 121 -4.18 -4.64 7.17
N ILE A 122 -5.00 -4.18 8.11
CA ILE A 122 -6.45 -4.14 7.97
C ILE A 122 -6.93 -2.72 8.28
N THR A 123 -7.80 -2.18 7.44
CA THR A 123 -8.31 -0.83 7.64
C THR A 123 -9.35 -0.83 8.77
N ARG A 124 -9.42 0.28 9.53
CA ARG A 124 -10.52 0.47 10.49
C ARG A 124 -11.89 0.50 9.80
N GLY A 125 -11.94 0.89 8.52
CA GLY A 125 -13.13 0.76 7.67
C GLY A 125 -13.59 -0.69 7.53
N MET A 126 -12.68 -1.63 7.27
CA MET A 126 -13.00 -3.06 7.19
C MET A 126 -13.50 -3.60 8.54
N LEU A 127 -12.81 -3.29 9.64
CA LEU A 127 -13.22 -3.72 10.98
C LEU A 127 -14.62 -3.21 11.38
N ALA A 128 -15.01 -2.03 10.90
CA ALA A 128 -16.35 -1.49 11.14
C ALA A 128 -17.47 -2.23 10.36
N GLU A 129 -17.13 -2.99 9.33
CA GLU A 129 -18.07 -3.79 8.53
C GLU A 129 -18.18 -5.24 9.03
N LEU A 130 -17.08 -5.88 9.41
CA LEU A 130 -17.05 -7.28 9.86
C LEU A 130 -17.96 -7.54 11.06
N GLU A 131 -18.72 -8.62 11.10
CA GLU A 131 -19.74 -8.87 12.13
C GLU A 131 -19.25 -9.82 13.25
N ASN A 132 -18.16 -10.56 13.06
CA ASN A 132 -17.64 -11.53 14.05
C ASN A 132 -16.15 -11.90 13.85
N GLU A 133 -15.57 -12.63 14.83
CA GLU A 133 -14.16 -13.08 14.83
C GLU A 133 -13.85 -14.04 13.67
N ALA A 134 -14.78 -14.91 13.27
CA ALA A 134 -14.55 -15.84 12.15
C ALA A 134 -14.41 -15.11 10.81
N GLN A 135 -15.17 -14.04 10.57
CA GLN A 135 -14.95 -13.20 9.38
C GLN A 135 -13.61 -12.47 9.45
N LEU A 136 -13.18 -11.98 10.62
CA LEU A 136 -11.84 -11.41 10.78
C LEU A 136 -10.76 -12.46 10.50
N ALA A 137 -10.91 -13.67 11.02
CA ALA A 137 -10.01 -14.78 10.75
C ALA A 137 -9.98 -15.15 9.26
N ALA A 138 -11.10 -15.02 8.55
CA ALA A 138 -11.16 -15.21 7.10
C ALA A 138 -10.36 -14.17 6.33
N VAL A 139 -10.52 -12.89 6.66
CA VAL A 139 -9.73 -11.80 6.05
C VAL A 139 -8.25 -12.01 6.29
N LEU A 140 -7.84 -12.22 7.55
CA LEU A 140 -6.43 -12.38 7.88
C LEU A 140 -5.85 -13.68 7.30
N GLY A 141 -6.63 -14.77 7.29
CA GLY A 141 -6.23 -16.04 6.70
C GLY A 141 -5.99 -15.93 5.20
N HIS A 142 -6.84 -15.17 4.49
CA HIS A 142 -6.70 -14.85 3.07
C HIS A 142 -5.39 -14.09 2.80
N GLU A 143 -5.11 -13.04 3.57
CA GLU A 143 -3.87 -12.27 3.45
C GLU A 143 -2.61 -13.10 3.78
N ILE A 144 -2.66 -13.94 4.81
CA ILE A 144 -1.59 -14.89 5.12
C ILE A 144 -1.36 -15.84 3.94
N ALA A 145 -2.42 -16.32 3.29
CA ALA A 145 -2.32 -17.19 2.14
C ALA A 145 -1.68 -16.51 0.93
N HIS A 146 -1.93 -15.22 0.69
CA HIS A 146 -1.21 -14.46 -0.35
C HIS A 146 0.30 -14.45 -0.11
N VAL A 147 0.74 -14.21 1.13
CA VAL A 147 2.17 -14.22 1.49
C VAL A 147 2.75 -15.62 1.31
N ASN A 148 2.09 -16.62 1.89
CA ASN A 148 2.56 -18.00 1.92
C ASN A 148 2.59 -18.66 0.54
N CYS A 149 1.71 -18.24 -0.37
CA CYS A 149 1.72 -18.69 -1.76
C CYS A 149 2.70 -17.92 -2.66
N GLY A 150 3.43 -16.93 -2.13
CA GLY A 150 4.35 -16.10 -2.92
C GLY A 150 3.65 -15.13 -3.86
N HIS A 151 2.36 -14.85 -3.65
CA HIS A 151 1.58 -13.94 -4.51
C HIS A 151 2.13 -12.51 -4.44
N THR A 152 2.49 -12.04 -3.25
CA THR A 152 3.11 -10.73 -3.01
C THR A 152 4.48 -10.62 -3.70
N ALA A 153 5.29 -11.67 -3.63
CA ALA A 153 6.59 -11.75 -4.30
C ALA A 153 6.46 -11.74 -5.83
N SER A 154 5.45 -12.43 -6.35
CA SER A 154 5.14 -12.44 -7.78
C SER A 154 4.63 -11.09 -8.29
N ALA A 155 3.72 -10.46 -7.54
CA ALA A 155 3.23 -9.12 -7.84
C ALA A 155 4.40 -8.11 -7.89
N MET A 156 5.28 -8.18 -6.90
CA MET A 156 6.51 -7.38 -6.87
C MET A 156 7.43 -7.67 -8.06
N SER A 157 7.67 -8.95 -8.38
CA SER A 157 8.51 -9.34 -9.52
C SER A 157 7.97 -8.77 -10.83
N LYS A 158 6.64 -8.82 -11.03
CA LYS A 158 5.98 -8.21 -12.18
C LYS A 158 6.18 -6.69 -12.20
N SER A 159 5.97 -6.00 -11.08
CA SER A 159 6.18 -4.54 -10.99
C SER A 159 7.62 -4.15 -11.32
N MET A 160 8.63 -4.92 -10.88
CA MET A 160 10.02 -4.69 -11.23
C MET A 160 10.28 -4.86 -12.73
N VAL A 161 9.72 -5.91 -13.34
CA VAL A 161 9.84 -6.15 -14.79
C VAL A 161 9.16 -5.04 -15.58
N TYR A 162 7.94 -4.64 -15.22
CA TYR A 162 7.24 -3.54 -15.88
C TYR A 162 8.01 -2.23 -15.76
N GLY A 163 8.52 -1.91 -14.56
CA GLY A 163 9.34 -0.72 -14.37
C GLY A 163 10.60 -0.74 -15.25
N ALA A 164 11.30 -1.89 -15.32
CA ALA A 164 12.49 -2.04 -16.15
C ALA A 164 12.18 -1.88 -17.65
N LEU A 165 11.04 -2.41 -18.12
CA LEU A 165 10.57 -2.23 -19.49
C LEU A 165 10.24 -0.77 -19.80
N LEU A 166 9.56 -0.07 -18.89
CA LEU A 166 9.25 1.36 -19.06
C LEU A 166 10.52 2.22 -19.10
N ALA A 167 11.47 1.98 -18.21
CA ALA A 167 12.76 2.67 -18.22
C ALA A 167 13.57 2.35 -19.48
N GLY A 168 13.53 1.10 -19.95
CA GLY A 168 14.15 0.69 -21.21
C GLY A 168 13.51 1.36 -22.43
N ALA A 169 12.19 1.47 -22.47
CA ALA A 169 11.45 2.17 -23.52
C ALA A 169 11.75 3.68 -23.52
N GLN A 170 11.80 4.30 -22.34
CA GLN A 170 12.22 5.69 -22.19
C GLN A 170 13.67 5.89 -22.62
N GLY A 171 14.58 4.99 -22.25
CA GLY A 171 15.99 5.01 -22.69
C GLY A 171 16.15 4.82 -24.19
N TYR A 172 15.35 3.95 -24.82
CA TYR A 172 15.30 3.76 -26.26
C TYR A 172 14.78 5.01 -26.98
N LEU A 173 13.72 5.63 -26.47
CA LEU A 173 13.21 6.91 -26.98
C LEU A 173 14.18 8.08 -26.74
N ALA A 174 14.97 8.02 -25.64
CA ALA A 174 15.97 9.01 -25.25
C ALA A 174 17.35 8.79 -25.91
N HIS A 175 17.53 7.76 -26.75
CA HIS A 175 18.70 7.62 -27.62
C HIS A 175 18.72 8.62 -28.80
N ARG A 176 18.38 9.88 -28.49
CA ARG A 176 18.91 11.08 -29.12
C ARG A 176 19.96 11.83 -28.30
N GLU A 177 20.26 11.45 -27.05
CA GLU A 177 21.52 11.73 -26.33
C GLU A 177 21.36 11.40 -24.83
N SER A 178 21.93 10.28 -24.36
CA SER A 178 22.61 10.15 -23.05
C SER A 178 22.84 8.68 -22.68
N LYS A 179 23.98 8.46 -22.02
CA LYS A 179 24.46 7.18 -21.48
C LYS A 179 23.92 7.00 -20.06
N TYR A 180 23.60 5.74 -19.73
CA TYR A 180 23.19 5.21 -18.42
C TYR A 180 21.79 5.60 -17.92
N THR A 181 20.84 4.69 -18.09
CA THR A 181 19.60 4.62 -17.30
C THR A 181 19.97 4.13 -15.89
N ASP A 182 19.82 4.99 -14.90
CA ASP A 182 20.08 4.68 -13.49
C ASP A 182 18.93 3.83 -12.92
N LEU A 183 19.24 2.58 -12.55
CA LEU A 183 18.31 1.62 -11.95
C LEU A 183 17.79 2.07 -10.56
N ALA A 184 18.46 3.02 -9.90
CA ALA A 184 18.06 3.51 -8.58
C ALA A 184 16.76 4.34 -8.59
N GLY A 185 16.47 5.08 -9.66
CA GLY A 185 15.22 5.85 -9.81
C GLY A 185 13.97 4.95 -9.93
N LEU A 186 14.18 3.72 -10.38
CA LEU A 186 13.14 2.72 -10.62
C LEU A 186 12.61 2.13 -9.29
N ALA A 187 13.47 1.96 -8.28
CA ALA A 187 13.10 1.49 -6.96
C ALA A 187 12.13 2.44 -6.23
N GLY A 188 12.33 3.77 -6.39
CA GLY A 188 11.49 4.79 -5.75
C GLY A 188 10.04 4.85 -6.27
N GLN A 189 9.78 4.38 -7.50
CA GLN A 189 8.42 4.28 -8.05
C GLN A 189 7.73 2.95 -7.71
N ILE A 190 8.50 1.92 -7.37
CA ILE A 190 7.98 0.57 -7.07
C ILE A 190 7.32 0.50 -5.69
N GLY A 191 7.75 1.31 -4.71
CA GLY A 191 7.29 1.23 -3.31
C GLY A 191 5.77 1.36 -3.11
N GLY A 192 5.08 2.21 -3.89
CA GLY A 192 3.62 2.34 -3.84
C GLY A 192 2.86 1.37 -4.76
N ALA A 193 3.51 0.85 -5.80
CA ALA A 193 2.88 0.02 -6.83
C ALA A 193 2.66 -1.45 -6.40
N VAL A 194 3.34 -1.93 -5.35
CA VAL A 194 3.20 -3.33 -4.89
C VAL A 194 1.91 -3.56 -4.09
N VAL A 195 1.48 -2.59 -3.27
CA VAL A 195 0.23 -2.70 -2.49
C VAL A 195 -1.02 -2.58 -3.38
N LEU A 196 -0.92 -1.84 -4.48
CA LEU A 196 -1.99 -1.65 -5.46
C LEU A 196 -1.96 -2.67 -6.60
N ALA A 197 -1.08 -3.67 -6.54
CA ALA A 197 -1.01 -4.69 -7.56
C ALA A 197 -2.22 -5.63 -7.45
N SER A 198 -2.95 -5.78 -8.56
CA SER A 198 -4.10 -6.67 -8.65
C SER A 198 -3.67 -8.14 -8.69
N TYR A 199 -4.25 -8.97 -7.84
CA TYR A 199 -4.08 -10.41 -7.89
C TYR A 199 -4.92 -11.04 -9.01
N SER A 200 -4.39 -12.10 -9.63
CA SER A 200 -5.18 -12.85 -10.62
C SER A 200 -6.33 -13.60 -9.95
N ARG A 201 -7.37 -13.96 -10.72
CA ARG A 201 -8.47 -14.79 -10.21
C ARG A 201 -7.98 -16.14 -9.65
N ASP A 202 -6.89 -16.67 -10.21
CA ASP A 202 -6.31 -17.93 -9.75
C ASP A 202 -5.64 -17.75 -8.38
N GLN A 203 -4.93 -16.63 -8.19
CA GLN A 203 -4.34 -16.24 -6.91
C GLN A 203 -5.41 -16.03 -5.84
N GLU A 204 -6.53 -15.38 -6.18
CA GLU A 204 -7.66 -15.21 -5.25
C GLU A 204 -8.26 -16.56 -4.84
N ARG A 205 -8.45 -17.51 -5.78
CA ARG A 205 -8.96 -18.86 -5.44
C ARG A 205 -8.00 -19.65 -4.54
N GLN A 206 -6.69 -19.51 -4.78
CA GLN A 206 -5.64 -20.10 -3.95
C GLN A 206 -5.64 -19.50 -2.54
N ALA A 207 -5.78 -18.18 -2.44
CA ALA A 207 -5.86 -17.47 -1.17
C ALA A 207 -7.14 -17.80 -0.39
N ASP A 208 -8.29 -17.90 -1.05
CA ASP A 208 -9.54 -18.37 -0.43
C ASP A 208 -9.38 -19.77 0.16
N GLN A 209 -8.77 -20.68 -0.60
CA GLN A 209 -8.54 -22.06 -0.16
C GLN A 209 -7.58 -22.15 1.02
N GLY A 210 -6.45 -21.44 0.95
CA GLY A 210 -5.47 -21.36 2.03
C GLY A 210 -6.03 -20.69 3.28
N GLY A 211 -6.76 -19.59 3.11
CA GLY A 211 -7.42 -18.87 4.20
C GLY A 211 -8.41 -19.75 4.95
N MET A 212 -9.31 -20.45 4.25
CA MET A 212 -10.22 -21.41 4.89
C MET A 212 -9.48 -22.56 5.58
N LEU A 213 -8.39 -23.07 5.00
CA LEU A 213 -7.56 -24.11 5.62
C LEU A 213 -6.97 -23.62 6.95
N TYR A 214 -6.37 -22.42 6.98
CA TYR A 214 -5.77 -21.86 8.18
C TYR A 214 -6.82 -21.53 9.25
N MET A 215 -7.98 -21.02 8.85
CA MET A 215 -9.12 -20.82 9.75
C MET A 215 -9.54 -22.12 10.44
N VAL A 216 -9.75 -23.18 9.66
CA VAL A 216 -10.20 -24.49 10.18
C VAL A 216 -9.15 -25.09 11.12
N ARG A 217 -7.87 -25.04 10.76
CA ARG A 217 -6.79 -25.51 11.64
C ARG A 217 -6.69 -24.70 12.94
N ALA A 218 -7.04 -23.42 12.91
CA ALA A 218 -7.08 -22.56 14.08
C ALA A 218 -8.36 -22.72 14.92
N GLY A 219 -9.28 -23.62 14.51
CA GLY A 219 -10.53 -23.92 15.22
C GLY A 219 -11.69 -22.98 14.89
N TYR A 220 -11.58 -22.13 13.87
CA TYR A 220 -12.67 -21.25 13.45
C TYR A 220 -13.70 -21.95 12.59
N ASP A 221 -14.92 -21.42 12.62
CA ASP A 221 -15.98 -21.83 11.70
C ASP A 221 -15.62 -21.43 10.26
N PRO A 222 -15.49 -22.38 9.30
CA PRO A 222 -15.18 -22.09 7.90
C PRO A 222 -16.26 -21.23 7.21
N ARG A 223 -17.47 -21.16 7.76
CA ARG A 223 -18.54 -20.28 7.26
C ARG A 223 -18.20 -18.80 7.43
N GLY A 224 -17.23 -18.44 8.29
CA GLY A 224 -16.72 -17.08 8.37
C GLY A 224 -16.22 -16.54 7.02
N MET A 225 -15.59 -17.38 6.18
CA MET A 225 -15.19 -17.00 4.82
C MET A 225 -16.40 -16.78 3.90
N VAL A 226 -17.42 -17.64 4.03
CA VAL A 226 -18.67 -17.49 3.28
C VAL A 226 -19.36 -16.18 3.64
N ASP A 227 -19.46 -15.89 4.94
CA ASP A 227 -20.14 -14.70 5.44
C ASP A 227 -19.37 -13.42 5.13
N LEU A 228 -18.03 -13.45 5.18
CA LEU A 228 -17.17 -12.37 4.68
C LEU A 228 -17.48 -12.09 3.20
N THR A 229 -17.48 -13.14 2.38
CA THR A 229 -17.70 -13.01 0.95
C THR A 229 -19.09 -12.45 0.63
N ARG A 230 -20.12 -12.90 1.35
CA ARG A 230 -21.48 -12.34 1.26
C ARG A 230 -21.53 -10.87 1.68
N LEU A 231 -20.86 -10.51 2.78
CA LEU A 231 -20.77 -9.12 3.23
C LEU A 231 -20.18 -8.23 2.13
N LEU A 232 -19.07 -8.64 1.51
CA LEU A 232 -18.43 -7.88 0.43
C LEU A 232 -19.35 -7.77 -0.80
N VAL A 233 -20.04 -8.83 -1.21
CA VAL A 233 -21.02 -8.74 -2.31
C VAL A 233 -22.15 -7.76 -1.99
N ARG A 234 -22.69 -7.79 -0.77
CA ARG A 234 -23.74 -6.85 -0.33
C ARG A 234 -23.25 -5.40 -0.36
N LEU A 235 -22.06 -5.14 0.18
CA LEU A 235 -21.46 -3.80 0.20
C LEU A 235 -21.18 -3.28 -1.21
N GLY A 236 -20.63 -4.12 -2.09
CA GLY A 236 -20.35 -3.76 -3.49
C GLY A 236 -21.62 -3.44 -4.29
N ASN A 237 -22.71 -4.16 -4.05
CA ASN A 237 -24.00 -3.88 -4.68
C ASN A 237 -24.65 -2.59 -4.15
N ALA A 238 -24.53 -2.32 -2.84
CA ALA A 238 -25.11 -1.14 -2.22
C ALA A 238 -24.34 0.15 -2.53
N ASN A 239 -23.01 0.06 -2.59
CA ASN A 239 -22.13 1.19 -2.87
C ASN A 239 -20.85 0.72 -3.58
N PRO A 240 -20.83 0.69 -4.91
CA PRO A 240 -19.67 0.22 -5.68
C PRO A 240 -18.36 0.95 -5.32
N SER A 241 -18.42 2.25 -5.03
CA SER A 241 -17.22 3.02 -4.68
C SER A 241 -16.67 2.68 -3.30
N ALA A 242 -17.46 2.07 -2.41
CA ALA A 242 -17.00 1.67 -1.08
C ALA A 242 -16.02 0.49 -1.12
N LEU A 243 -16.10 -0.35 -2.16
CA LEU A 243 -15.22 -1.51 -2.35
C LEU A 243 -14.26 -1.37 -3.53
N GLU A 244 -14.22 -0.22 -4.20
CA GLU A 244 -13.39 0.00 -5.39
C GLU A 244 -11.92 -0.34 -5.12
N GLN A 245 -11.37 0.11 -3.98
CA GLN A 245 -9.97 -0.16 -3.61
C GLN A 245 -9.73 -1.66 -3.30
N LEU A 246 -10.65 -2.30 -2.59
CA LEU A 246 -10.58 -3.74 -2.30
C LEU A 246 -10.65 -4.56 -3.59
N PHE A 247 -11.59 -4.25 -4.49
CA PHE A 247 -11.78 -5.03 -5.72
C PHE A 247 -10.75 -4.72 -6.81
N ALA A 248 -10.09 -3.56 -6.76
CA ALA A 248 -8.93 -3.27 -7.60
C ALA A 248 -7.76 -4.23 -7.28
N THR A 249 -7.57 -4.57 -6.01
CA THR A 249 -6.47 -5.44 -5.53
C THR A 249 -6.89 -6.91 -5.44
N HIS A 250 -8.12 -7.18 -5.01
CA HIS A 250 -8.73 -8.50 -4.84
C HIS A 250 -10.01 -8.63 -5.69
N PRO A 251 -9.89 -8.98 -6.98
CA PRO A 251 -11.05 -9.09 -7.86
C PRO A 251 -12.09 -10.08 -7.31
N MET A 252 -13.30 -9.57 -7.08
CA MET A 252 -14.41 -10.37 -6.55
C MET A 252 -15.24 -11.00 -7.68
N SER A 253 -15.81 -12.18 -7.44
CA SER A 253 -16.66 -12.90 -8.40
C SER A 253 -17.75 -13.73 -7.70
N ALA A 254 -18.87 -13.99 -8.38
CA ALA A 254 -19.89 -14.92 -7.89
C ALA A 254 -19.33 -16.34 -7.70
N GLU A 255 -18.33 -16.72 -8.50
CA GLU A 255 -17.66 -18.02 -8.42
C GLU A 255 -16.91 -18.19 -7.09
N ARG A 256 -16.24 -17.14 -6.57
CA ARG A 256 -15.56 -17.22 -5.26
C ARG A 256 -16.51 -17.53 -4.12
N LEU A 257 -17.68 -16.88 -4.10
CA LEU A 257 -18.73 -17.18 -3.11
C LEU A 257 -19.20 -18.64 -3.24
N GLN A 258 -19.52 -19.09 -4.45
CA GLN A 258 -19.96 -20.45 -4.69
C GLN A 258 -18.89 -21.48 -4.26
N SER A 259 -17.62 -21.21 -4.54
CA SER A 259 -16.48 -22.04 -4.17
C SER A 259 -16.30 -22.10 -2.64
N ALA A 260 -16.43 -20.98 -1.93
CA ALA A 260 -16.42 -20.95 -0.47
C ALA A 260 -17.58 -21.74 0.14
N GLU A 261 -18.80 -21.57 -0.38
CA GLU A 261 -19.99 -22.32 0.06
C GLU A 261 -19.87 -23.82 -0.22
N ALA A 262 -19.27 -24.21 -1.35
CA ALA A 262 -19.01 -25.60 -1.68
C ALA A 262 -18.02 -26.22 -0.68
N ARG A 263 -16.88 -25.57 -0.40
CA ARG A 263 -15.88 -26.06 0.56
C ARG A 263 -16.45 -26.18 1.97
N ALA A 264 -17.22 -25.21 2.43
CA ALA A 264 -17.87 -25.27 3.74
C ALA A 264 -18.88 -26.44 3.86
N ARG A 265 -19.58 -26.79 2.76
CA ARG A 265 -20.57 -27.88 2.75
C ARG A 265 -19.97 -29.26 2.49
N SER A 266 -18.79 -29.36 1.87
CA SER A 266 -18.15 -30.63 1.55
C SER A 266 -16.91 -30.84 2.41
N GLN A 267 -15.78 -30.25 2.01
CA GLN A 267 -14.46 -30.42 2.63
C GLN A 267 -14.47 -30.12 4.12
N TYR A 268 -15.25 -29.11 4.54
CA TYR A 268 -15.29 -28.66 5.93
C TYR A 268 -16.65 -28.88 6.63
N ALA A 269 -17.47 -29.81 6.12
CA ALA A 269 -18.83 -30.03 6.62
C ALA A 269 -18.87 -30.30 8.14
N GLY A 270 -17.88 -31.03 8.67
CA GLY A 270 -17.76 -31.39 10.08
C GLY A 270 -17.18 -30.31 10.99
N GLN A 271 -16.74 -29.19 10.43
CA GLN A 271 -16.08 -28.10 11.17
C GLN A 271 -16.94 -26.82 11.24
N ASN A 272 -18.17 -26.87 10.73
CA ASN A 272 -19.17 -25.78 10.78
C ASN A 272 -19.72 -25.49 12.20
N ALA A 273 -19.04 -25.92 13.25
CA ALA A 273 -19.32 -25.61 14.65
C ALA A 273 -18.11 -25.00 15.36
N GLY A 274 -17.12 -24.54 14.59
CA GLY A 274 -15.94 -23.85 15.09
C GLY A 274 -16.27 -22.49 15.70
N VAL A 275 -15.23 -21.80 16.16
CA VAL A 275 -15.34 -20.49 16.79
C VAL A 275 -15.89 -19.45 15.80
N VAL A 276 -16.97 -18.75 16.20
CA VAL A 276 -17.50 -17.55 15.53
C VAL A 276 -17.17 -16.28 16.32
N ASN A 277 -17.37 -16.34 17.64
CA ASN A 277 -17.03 -15.33 18.65
C ASN A 277 -17.47 -13.89 18.33
N GLN A 278 -18.76 -13.71 18.05
CA GLN A 278 -19.35 -12.42 17.72
C GLN A 278 -19.17 -11.38 18.84
N ASP A 279 -19.58 -11.70 20.07
CA ASP A 279 -19.58 -10.73 21.18
C ASP A 279 -18.18 -10.23 21.52
N ALA A 280 -17.18 -11.12 21.53
CA ALA A 280 -15.79 -10.73 21.79
C ALA A 280 -15.27 -9.81 20.69
N PHE A 281 -15.57 -10.11 19.42
CA PHE A 281 -15.15 -9.28 18.30
C PHE A 281 -15.80 -7.89 18.36
N LEU A 282 -17.12 -7.82 18.61
CA LEU A 282 -17.85 -6.56 18.71
C LEU A 282 -17.36 -5.71 19.89
N SER A 283 -17.07 -6.34 21.03
CA SER A 283 -16.47 -5.67 22.18
C SER A 283 -15.06 -5.14 21.86
N ALA A 284 -14.22 -5.96 21.24
CA ALA A 284 -12.85 -5.61 20.88
C ALA A 284 -12.74 -4.47 19.85
N THR A 285 -13.79 -4.27 19.04
CA THR A 285 -13.84 -3.25 17.98
C THR A 285 -14.80 -2.11 18.28
N ALA A 286 -15.38 -2.05 19.48
CA ALA A 286 -16.39 -1.05 19.86
C ALA A 286 -15.89 0.40 19.69
N GLY A 287 -14.63 0.66 20.02
CA GLY A 287 -13.99 1.97 19.88
C GLY A 287 -13.92 2.48 18.43
N ILE A 288 -13.73 1.57 17.47
CA ILE A 288 -13.77 1.86 16.04
C ILE A 288 -15.22 1.96 15.55
N ARG A 289 -16.06 0.99 15.92
CA ARG A 289 -17.42 0.82 15.41
C ARG A 289 -18.37 1.97 15.74
N LYS A 290 -18.21 2.60 16.90
CA LYS A 290 -19.02 3.78 17.29
C LYS A 290 -18.93 4.93 16.28
N ASN A 291 -17.83 5.01 15.52
CA ASN A 291 -17.57 6.06 14.53
C ASN A 291 -17.88 5.65 13.09
N LYS A 292 -18.53 4.49 12.86
CA LYS A 292 -18.82 3.97 11.51
C LYS A 292 -19.52 4.97 10.59
N GLU A 293 -20.50 5.72 11.10
CA GLU A 293 -21.20 6.72 10.28
C GLU A 293 -20.31 7.92 9.94
N ALA A 294 -19.35 8.29 10.80
CA ALA A 294 -18.34 9.29 10.50
C ALA A 294 -17.40 8.81 9.37
N PHE A 295 -17.02 7.53 9.37
CA PHE A 295 -16.16 6.96 8.33
C PHE A 295 -16.78 7.06 6.94
N LYS A 296 -18.11 6.88 6.82
CA LYS A 296 -18.82 7.09 5.54
C LYS A 296 -18.69 8.53 5.03
N GLN A 297 -18.77 9.52 5.92
CA GLN A 297 -18.56 10.92 5.56
C GLN A 297 -17.11 11.16 5.14
N PHE A 298 -16.15 10.60 5.87
CA PHE A 298 -14.71 10.74 5.55
C PHE A 298 -14.37 10.10 4.20
N ALA A 299 -14.84 8.90 3.92
CA ALA A 299 -14.65 8.24 2.63
C ALA A 299 -15.26 9.06 1.47
N LYS A 300 -16.47 9.60 1.67
CA LYS A 300 -17.10 10.51 0.68
C LYS A 300 -16.26 11.78 0.47
N ALA A 301 -15.71 12.34 1.53
CA ALA A 301 -14.85 13.52 1.43
C ALA A 301 -13.54 13.23 0.69
N GLU A 302 -12.95 12.04 0.86
CA GLU A 302 -11.77 11.61 0.08
C GLU A 302 -12.08 11.58 -1.42
N THR A 303 -13.22 11.02 -1.82
CA THR A 303 -13.67 11.04 -3.22
C THR A 303 -13.86 12.47 -3.73
N GLN A 304 -14.45 13.35 -2.93
CA GLN A 304 -14.61 14.76 -3.29
C GLN A 304 -13.27 15.49 -3.43
N LEU A 305 -12.30 15.21 -2.55
CA LEU A 305 -10.93 15.74 -2.65
C LEU A 305 -10.24 15.27 -3.94
N ALA A 306 -10.34 13.97 -4.26
CA ALA A 306 -9.80 13.40 -5.49
C ALA A 306 -10.39 14.08 -6.75
N ASN A 307 -11.69 14.41 -6.70
CA ASN A 307 -12.39 15.12 -7.76
C ASN A 307 -12.25 16.66 -7.71
N ARG A 308 -11.34 17.19 -6.87
CA ARG A 308 -11.09 18.63 -6.68
C ARG A 308 -12.31 19.44 -6.20
N GLN A 309 -13.29 18.79 -5.58
CA GLN A 309 -14.50 19.39 -5.02
C GLN A 309 -14.25 19.88 -3.58
N PHE A 310 -13.28 20.77 -3.39
CA PHE A 310 -12.73 21.10 -2.06
C PHE A 310 -13.75 21.69 -1.07
N ALA A 311 -14.64 22.58 -1.54
CA ALA A 311 -15.68 23.15 -0.68
C ALA A 311 -16.70 22.10 -0.20
N ALA A 312 -17.09 21.19 -1.11
CA ALA A 312 -17.99 20.09 -0.78
C ALA A 312 -17.31 19.09 0.16
N ALA A 313 -16.04 18.75 -0.09
CA ALA A 313 -15.23 17.92 0.80
C ALA A 313 -15.19 18.51 2.21
N ARG A 314 -14.89 19.80 2.35
CA ARG A 314 -14.84 20.50 3.64
C ARG A 314 -16.15 20.35 4.40
N ALA A 315 -17.29 20.61 3.75
CA ALA A 315 -18.61 20.47 4.37
C ALA A 315 -18.92 19.02 4.79
N THR A 316 -18.59 18.05 3.94
CA THR A 316 -18.77 16.61 4.25
C THR A 316 -17.91 16.18 5.44
N VAL A 317 -16.64 16.60 5.49
CA VAL A 317 -15.76 16.29 6.62
C VAL A 317 -16.28 16.91 7.91
N GLN A 318 -16.76 18.15 7.88
CA GLN A 318 -17.35 18.80 9.05
C GLN A 318 -18.57 18.05 9.58
N ALA A 319 -19.42 17.52 8.69
CA ALA A 319 -20.52 16.65 9.09
C ALA A 319 -20.02 15.35 9.76
N GLY A 320 -18.96 14.73 9.23
CA GLY A 320 -18.32 13.56 9.84
C GLY A 320 -17.69 13.86 11.21
N LEU A 321 -17.01 14.99 11.36
CA LEU A 321 -16.46 15.46 12.64
C LEU A 321 -17.58 15.84 13.63
N GLY A 322 -18.77 16.20 13.16
CA GLY A 322 -19.94 16.34 14.04
C GLY A 322 -20.34 15.02 14.73
N LEU A 323 -20.06 13.87 14.09
CA LEU A 323 -20.30 12.53 14.64
C LEU A 323 -19.09 12.01 15.44
N ALA A 324 -17.88 12.38 15.04
CA ALA A 324 -16.63 11.98 15.70
C ALA A 324 -15.65 13.18 15.82
N PRO A 325 -15.83 14.07 16.81
CA PRO A 325 -15.11 15.35 16.89
C PRO A 325 -13.59 15.24 17.03
N ASP A 326 -13.12 14.18 17.67
CA ASP A 326 -11.70 13.92 17.91
C ASP A 326 -11.12 12.88 16.93
N ASP A 327 -11.80 12.59 15.81
CA ASP A 327 -11.25 11.69 14.80
C ASP A 327 -10.09 12.35 14.04
N THR A 328 -8.90 11.79 14.19
CA THR A 328 -7.66 12.34 13.63
C THR A 328 -7.66 12.32 12.10
N VAL A 329 -8.28 11.34 11.45
CA VAL A 329 -8.41 11.31 9.99
C VAL A 329 -9.38 12.39 9.53
N GLY A 330 -10.52 12.54 10.22
CA GLY A 330 -11.45 13.64 9.95
C GLY A 330 -10.76 15.00 10.04
N LEU A 331 -9.94 15.22 11.07
CA LEU A 331 -9.18 16.47 11.22
C LEU A 331 -8.14 16.66 10.10
N LEU A 332 -7.44 15.60 9.69
CA LEU A 332 -6.48 15.65 8.57
C LEU A 332 -7.18 15.94 7.24
N LEU A 333 -8.34 15.35 6.99
CA LEU A 333 -9.15 15.61 5.81
C LEU A 333 -9.68 17.04 5.80
N LEU A 334 -10.12 17.56 6.96
CA LEU A 334 -10.54 18.95 7.10
C LEU A 334 -9.37 19.89 6.80
N ALA A 335 -8.19 19.54 7.31
CA ALA A 335 -6.97 20.30 7.10
C ALA A 335 -6.63 20.37 5.61
N GLN A 336 -6.59 19.21 4.95
CA GLN A 336 -6.33 19.11 3.51
C GLN A 336 -7.37 19.84 2.66
N ALA A 337 -8.67 19.62 2.92
CA ALA A 337 -9.74 20.27 2.16
C ALA A 337 -9.74 21.79 2.32
N SER A 338 -9.48 22.29 3.53
CA SER A 338 -9.41 23.72 3.81
C SER A 338 -8.19 24.35 3.14
N GLN A 339 -7.04 23.67 3.18
CA GLN A 339 -5.83 24.13 2.51
C GLN A 339 -6.02 24.24 0.99
N GLN A 340 -6.62 23.23 0.36
CA GLN A 340 -6.90 23.24 -1.08
C GLN A 340 -7.98 24.26 -1.47
N ALA A 341 -8.85 24.63 -0.53
CA ALA A 341 -9.81 25.72 -0.70
C ALA A 341 -9.21 27.12 -0.42
N GLY A 342 -7.92 27.22 -0.04
CA GLY A 342 -7.23 28.47 0.28
C GLY A 342 -7.43 28.98 1.71
N ASP A 343 -8.09 28.21 2.58
CA ASP A 343 -8.35 28.54 3.99
C ASP A 343 -7.25 27.98 4.89
N ASN A 344 -6.08 28.63 4.87
CA ASN A 344 -4.90 28.19 5.61
C ASN A 344 -5.07 28.26 7.14
N SER A 345 -5.95 29.12 7.64
CA SER A 345 -6.21 29.25 9.08
C SER A 345 -6.91 28.00 9.61
N VAL A 346 -7.99 27.58 8.96
CA VAL A 346 -8.68 26.33 9.32
C VAL A 346 -7.78 25.11 9.09
N ALA A 347 -7.01 25.12 8.00
CA ALA A 347 -6.07 24.04 7.70
C ALA A 347 -5.06 23.82 8.83
N ARG A 348 -4.43 24.90 9.28
CA ARG A 348 -3.46 24.89 10.39
C ARG A 348 -4.10 24.43 11.69
N ALA A 349 -5.25 24.99 12.06
CA ALA A 349 -5.94 24.65 13.29
C ALA A 349 -6.30 23.15 13.34
N ALA A 350 -6.84 22.60 12.26
CA ALA A 350 -7.21 21.19 12.16
C ALA A 350 -5.98 20.26 12.23
N ALA A 351 -4.90 20.59 11.51
CA ALA A 351 -3.66 19.81 11.56
C ALA A 351 -2.98 19.84 12.94
N THR A 352 -2.96 21.01 13.60
CA THR A 352 -2.45 21.14 14.97
C THR A 352 -3.27 20.29 15.94
N ARG A 353 -4.61 20.33 15.84
CA ARG A 353 -5.49 19.50 16.68
C ARG A 353 -5.25 18.01 16.44
N ALA A 354 -5.05 17.60 15.19
CA ALA A 354 -4.73 16.21 14.87
C ALA A 354 -3.44 15.73 15.55
N LEU A 355 -2.38 16.56 15.57
CA LEU A 355 -1.13 16.23 16.28
C LEU A 355 -1.27 16.20 17.80
N GLN A 356 -2.12 17.06 18.37
CA GLN A 356 -2.40 17.04 19.81
C GLN A 356 -3.08 15.73 20.23
N LEU A 357 -3.99 15.22 19.40
CA LEU A 357 -4.71 13.97 19.65
C LEU A 357 -3.87 12.73 19.31
N ASN A 358 -3.08 12.80 18.25
CA ASN A 358 -2.18 11.73 17.84
C ASN A 358 -0.86 12.34 17.33
N PRO A 359 0.20 12.35 18.18
CA PRO A 359 1.52 12.82 17.77
C PRO A 359 2.14 12.02 16.60
N ALA A 360 1.64 10.83 16.29
CA ALA A 360 2.05 10.02 15.15
C ALA A 360 1.30 10.35 13.85
N ALA A 361 0.41 11.35 13.84
CA ALA A 361 -0.34 11.79 12.66
C ALA A 361 0.55 12.51 11.64
N ILE A 362 1.40 11.73 10.96
CA ILE A 362 2.50 12.26 10.14
C ILE A 362 2.05 13.23 9.05
N ARG A 363 0.88 13.00 8.44
CA ARG A 363 0.28 13.88 7.42
C ARG A 363 0.02 15.31 7.92
N ALA A 364 -0.20 15.52 9.22
CA ALA A 364 -0.37 16.87 9.77
C ALA A 364 0.90 17.71 9.62
N HIS A 365 2.08 17.10 9.70
CA HIS A 365 3.34 17.81 9.48
C HIS A 365 3.46 18.34 8.05
N GLY A 366 2.93 17.62 7.05
CA GLY A 366 2.90 18.11 5.67
C GLY A 366 2.06 19.39 5.52
N VAL A 367 0.86 19.40 6.11
CA VAL A 367 -0.03 20.59 6.10
C VAL A 367 0.61 21.76 6.83
N LEU A 368 1.15 21.53 8.03
CA LEU A 368 1.77 22.59 8.82
C LEU A 368 3.04 23.13 8.17
N ALA A 369 3.85 22.27 7.56
CA ALA A 369 5.01 22.67 6.77
C ALA A 369 4.61 23.58 5.60
N GLN A 370 3.58 23.20 4.85
CA GLN A 370 3.12 24.00 3.72
C GLN A 370 2.54 25.35 4.17
N ALA A 371 1.78 25.37 5.26
CA ALA A 371 1.30 26.60 5.85
C ALA A 371 2.46 27.52 6.30
N ALA A 372 3.51 26.96 6.90
CA ALA A 372 4.70 27.71 7.29
C ALA A 372 5.50 28.25 6.08
N LEU A 373 5.62 27.46 5.00
CA LEU A 373 6.24 27.91 3.74
C LEU A 373 5.50 29.10 3.12
N ILE A 374 4.16 29.10 3.16
CA ILE A 374 3.33 30.21 2.67
C ILE A 374 3.58 31.48 3.49
N ASP A 375 3.67 31.33 4.81
CA ASP A 375 3.97 32.42 5.73
C ASP A 375 5.46 32.86 5.71
N ARG A 376 6.30 32.17 4.90
CA ARG A 376 7.76 32.33 4.85
C ARG A 376 8.47 32.06 6.19
N ASP A 377 7.83 31.30 7.08
CA ASP A 377 8.44 30.76 8.29
C ASP A 377 9.20 29.48 7.94
N TYR A 378 10.36 29.66 7.31
CA TYR A 378 11.15 28.55 6.77
C TYR A 378 11.74 27.63 7.84
N ASP A 379 12.02 28.15 9.04
CA ASP A 379 12.52 27.33 10.15
C ASP A 379 11.45 26.36 10.65
N THR A 380 10.22 26.85 10.88
CA THR A 380 9.10 25.99 11.26
C THR A 380 8.77 24.99 10.15
N ALA A 381 8.81 25.42 8.89
CA ALA A 381 8.63 24.52 7.75
C ALA A 381 9.66 23.38 7.77
N LEU A 382 10.95 23.68 7.97
CA LEU A 382 12.00 22.68 8.04
C LEU A 382 11.82 21.72 9.21
N GLN A 383 11.38 22.17 10.38
CA GLN A 383 11.12 21.30 11.53
C GLN A 383 10.07 20.23 11.17
N HIS A 384 8.93 20.65 10.61
CA HIS A 384 7.88 19.73 10.20
C HIS A 384 8.29 18.82 9.05
N LEU A 385 8.96 19.34 8.02
CA LEU A 385 9.44 18.56 6.88
C LEU A 385 10.51 17.54 7.28
N ASN A 386 11.38 17.87 8.23
CA ASN A 386 12.37 16.93 8.75
C ASN A 386 11.70 15.81 9.55
N THR A 387 10.67 16.11 10.34
CA THR A 387 9.88 15.08 11.03
C THR A 387 9.16 14.17 10.04
N PHE A 388 8.52 14.75 9.01
CA PHE A 388 7.87 13.98 7.94
C PHE A 388 8.87 13.08 7.20
N GLY A 389 9.98 13.65 6.72
CA GLY A 389 10.97 12.92 5.92
C GLY A 389 11.72 11.83 6.67
N ARG A 390 11.78 11.86 8.01
CA ARG A 390 12.30 10.75 8.82
C ARG A 390 11.36 9.54 8.83
N GLN A 391 10.05 9.77 8.74
CA GLN A 391 9.04 8.72 8.76
C GLN A 391 8.65 8.23 7.36
N VAL A 392 8.77 9.09 6.35
CA VAL A 392 8.55 8.77 4.94
C VAL A 392 9.81 9.13 4.13
N PRO A 393 10.88 8.33 4.24
CA PRO A 393 12.14 8.61 3.56
C PRO A 393 11.94 8.68 2.05
N GLY A 394 12.52 9.70 1.44
CA GLY A 394 12.49 9.84 -0.01
C GLY A 394 11.16 10.30 -0.59
N ASP A 395 10.23 10.86 0.19
CA ASP A 395 9.08 11.59 -0.38
C ASP A 395 9.56 12.78 -1.24
N LEU A 396 9.11 12.84 -2.50
CA LEU A 396 9.56 13.84 -3.48
C LEU A 396 9.11 15.26 -3.08
N ASN A 397 7.87 15.39 -2.59
CA ASN A 397 7.34 16.68 -2.17
C ASN A 397 8.14 17.24 -0.99
N THR A 398 8.45 16.39 0.00
CA THR A 398 9.28 16.74 1.15
C THR A 398 10.68 17.18 0.74
N LEU A 399 11.32 16.49 -0.21
CA LEU A 399 12.63 16.91 -0.74
C LEU A 399 12.57 18.30 -1.36
N PHE A 400 11.60 18.54 -2.23
CA PHE A 400 11.42 19.82 -2.89
C PHE A 400 11.12 20.96 -1.90
N CYS A 401 10.17 20.75 -0.99
CA CYS A 401 9.79 21.73 0.03
C CYS A 401 10.93 22.06 1.00
N ARG A 402 11.79 21.10 1.35
CA ARG A 402 13.00 21.37 2.16
C ARG A 402 13.99 22.21 1.38
N GLY A 403 14.15 21.94 0.08
CA GLY A 403 14.94 22.76 -0.83
C GLY A 403 14.44 24.21 -0.85
N LEU A 404 13.13 24.40 -1.03
CA LEU A 404 12.47 25.71 -0.97
C LEU A 404 12.73 26.44 0.35
N ALA A 405 12.64 25.75 1.47
CA ALA A 405 12.86 26.36 2.78
C ALA A 405 14.32 26.82 2.98
N TYR A 406 15.30 25.96 2.64
CA TYR A 406 16.71 26.35 2.72
C TYR A 406 17.05 27.48 1.75
N ASP A 407 16.47 27.47 0.56
CA ASP A 407 16.62 28.53 -0.43
C ASP A 407 16.08 29.87 0.11
N GLY A 408 14.89 29.85 0.72
CA GLY A 408 14.28 31.00 1.40
C GLY A 408 15.12 31.55 2.56
N LEU A 409 15.87 30.68 3.25
CA LEU A 409 16.83 31.05 4.30
C LEU A 409 18.19 31.53 3.76
N GLY A 410 18.39 31.55 2.44
CA GLY A 410 19.67 31.89 1.81
C GLY A 410 20.74 30.79 1.92
N ARG A 411 20.37 29.60 2.40
CA ARG A 411 21.25 28.43 2.57
C ARG A 411 21.36 27.64 1.25
N ARG A 412 22.02 28.28 0.27
CA ARG A 412 22.09 27.80 -1.12
C ARG A 412 22.72 26.42 -1.27
N GLY A 413 23.73 26.09 -0.47
CA GLY A 413 24.40 24.79 -0.54
C GLY A 413 23.45 23.64 -0.21
N GLU A 414 22.71 23.75 0.90
CA GLU A 414 21.73 22.78 1.33
C GLU A 414 20.53 22.69 0.37
N ALA A 415 20.07 23.83 -0.13
CA ALA A 415 19.02 23.88 -1.14
C ALA A 415 19.45 23.16 -2.43
N ALA A 416 20.69 23.40 -2.90
CA ALA A 416 21.22 22.79 -4.11
C ALA A 416 21.31 21.25 -3.99
N VAL A 417 21.73 20.72 -2.84
CA VAL A 417 21.77 19.27 -2.59
C VAL A 417 20.38 18.66 -2.75
N LEU A 418 19.35 19.30 -2.18
CA LEU A 418 17.98 18.78 -2.21
C LEU A 418 17.32 18.92 -3.59
N TYR A 419 17.54 20.03 -4.29
CA TYR A 419 17.05 20.20 -5.66
C TYR A 419 17.69 19.19 -6.61
N ASN A 420 18.99 18.92 -6.50
CA ASN A 420 19.63 17.86 -7.27
C ASN A 420 19.04 16.48 -6.95
N ALA A 421 18.85 16.15 -5.67
CA ALA A 421 18.24 14.88 -5.26
C ALA A 421 16.79 14.75 -5.77
N TYR A 422 16.02 15.85 -5.80
CA TYR A 422 14.70 15.88 -6.41
C TYR A 422 14.77 15.60 -7.92
N LEU A 423 15.61 16.34 -8.66
CA LEU A 423 15.75 16.22 -10.12
C LEU A 423 16.22 14.83 -10.56
N GLN A 424 17.10 14.20 -9.80
CA GLN A 424 17.55 12.82 -10.07
C GLN A 424 16.39 11.81 -10.05
N ARG A 425 15.32 12.10 -9.31
CA ARG A 425 14.20 11.16 -9.10
C ARG A 425 12.94 11.55 -9.86
N ALA A 426 12.63 12.85 -9.93
CA ALA A 426 11.44 13.40 -10.58
C ALA A 426 11.71 13.90 -12.01
N GLY A 427 12.97 14.12 -12.38
CA GLY A 427 13.33 14.76 -13.64
C GLY A 427 12.93 16.24 -13.71
N THR A 428 12.90 16.78 -14.93
CA THR A 428 12.64 18.21 -15.21
C THR A 428 11.29 18.46 -15.89
N GLN A 429 10.43 17.45 -15.98
CA GLN A 429 9.16 17.55 -16.71
C GLN A 429 8.07 18.30 -15.92
N SER A 430 8.12 18.26 -14.59
CA SER A 430 7.19 18.99 -13.72
C SER A 430 7.57 20.46 -13.57
N SER A 431 6.60 21.29 -13.17
CA SER A 431 6.83 22.68 -12.76
C SER A 431 7.90 22.80 -11.67
N GLU A 432 7.87 21.91 -10.71
CA GLU A 432 8.80 21.80 -9.60
C GLU A 432 10.20 21.44 -10.09
N GLY A 433 10.31 20.52 -11.06
CA GLY A 433 11.58 20.16 -11.68
C GLY A 433 12.19 21.33 -12.46
N GLN A 434 11.38 22.04 -13.24
CA GLN A 434 11.83 23.25 -13.95
C GLN A 434 12.28 24.34 -12.97
N PHE A 435 11.54 24.55 -11.89
CA PHE A 435 11.91 25.47 -10.82
C PHE A 435 13.26 25.10 -10.18
N ALA A 436 13.41 23.84 -9.76
CA ALA A 436 14.62 23.34 -9.12
C ALA A 436 15.86 23.51 -10.03
N LEU A 437 15.71 23.18 -11.32
CA LEU A 437 16.78 23.38 -12.32
C LEU A 437 17.15 24.86 -12.47
N GLY A 438 16.15 25.74 -12.58
CA GLY A 438 16.38 27.19 -12.70
C GLY A 438 17.10 27.77 -11.49
N ARG A 439 16.76 27.34 -10.27
CA ARG A 439 17.45 27.77 -9.05
C ARG A 439 18.90 27.28 -9.00
N LEU A 440 19.16 26.04 -9.39
CA LEU A 440 20.53 25.51 -9.47
C LEU A 440 21.41 26.29 -10.45
N GLN A 441 20.87 26.67 -11.60
CA GLN A 441 21.59 27.51 -12.58
C GLN A 441 21.90 28.90 -12.00
N GLN A 442 20.99 29.48 -11.23
CA GLN A 442 21.20 30.77 -10.56
C GLN A 442 22.20 30.68 -9.40
N PHE A 443 22.32 29.54 -8.73
CA PHE A 443 23.32 29.34 -7.68
C PHE A 443 24.75 29.19 -8.22
N ALA A 444 24.89 28.83 -9.49
CA ALA A 444 26.18 28.68 -10.17
C ALA A 444 26.71 30.00 -10.77
N GLN A 445 25.90 31.06 -10.74
CA GLN A 445 26.26 32.44 -11.09
C GLN A 445 26.57 33.23 -9.81
#